data_AF-A0A429E0G2-F1
#
_entry.id   AF-A0A429E0G2-F1
#
_cell.length_a   1.000
_cell.length_b   1.000
_cell.length_c   1.000
_cell.angle_alpha   90.00
_cell.angle_beta   90.00
_cell.angle_gamma   90.00
#
_symmetry.space_group_name_H-M   'P 1'
#
loop_
_entity.id
_entity.type
_entity.pdbx_description
1 polymer ?
#
loop_
_entity_poly.entity_id
_entity_poly.type
_entity_poly.pdbx_seq_one_letter_code
_entity_poly.pdbx_strand_id
1 'polypeptide(L)'
;MKRSSVRRLAGFFLVLVTAGALGLAGATPAVAAATGTVKTAGDPLNVRRAPSTSSTAVRTVANGASVTIDCQTIGTSVAGPLGTTTLWDYVPALGGYISDGYVYTGSDQRIAPDCGVGSGSAECSTGVCAGEGQFRSSDAHFLVYDKDADGKSAVVAYWLKGGAGPFYVWASGGNGTHVDKAVPVAKGSWVYYKVCVANAAANPTLEACSGGITDYAA
;
A
#
# COMPACT_ATOMS: atom_id res chain seq x y z
N MET A 1 29.22 -86.63 -2.77
CA MET A 1 27.95 -86.58 -2.00
C MET A 1 27.54 -85.13 -1.80
N LYS A 2 26.27 -84.81 -2.13
CA LYS A 2 25.43 -83.64 -1.79
C LYS A 2 26.01 -82.20 -1.80
N ARG A 3 25.45 -81.42 -2.75
CA ARG A 3 25.32 -79.94 -2.77
C ARG A 3 24.66 -79.41 -1.49
N SER A 4 24.92 -78.15 -1.10
CA SER A 4 23.89 -77.10 -0.95
C SER A 4 24.46 -75.74 -0.51
N SER A 5 23.92 -74.71 -1.15
CA SER A 5 24.20 -73.27 -1.08
C SER A 5 23.57 -72.55 0.12
N VAL A 6 23.78 -71.21 0.17
CA VAL A 6 22.93 -70.10 0.70
C VAL A 6 23.66 -69.32 1.81
N ARG A 7 24.32 -68.18 1.52
CA ARG A 7 23.88 -66.78 1.23
C ARG A 7 23.77 -65.87 2.48
N ARG A 8 24.69 -64.89 2.51
CA ARG A 8 24.57 -63.44 2.85
C ARG A 8 23.99 -63.03 4.21
N LEU A 9 24.74 -62.17 4.91
CA LEU A 9 24.27 -60.91 5.51
C LEU A 9 25.50 -60.06 5.88
N ALA A 10 25.84 -59.07 5.05
CA ALA A 10 26.74 -57.98 5.42
C ALA A 10 25.88 -56.73 5.55
N GLY A 11 25.71 -56.26 6.79
CA GLY A 11 24.96 -55.05 7.11
C GLY A 11 25.74 -53.82 6.64
N PHE A 12 25.15 -53.09 5.69
CA PHE A 12 25.62 -51.78 5.25
C PHE A 12 24.96 -50.72 6.15
N PHE A 13 25.77 -50.05 6.98
CA PHE A 13 25.32 -48.89 7.75
C PHE A 13 25.15 -47.69 6.82
N LEU A 14 23.93 -47.16 6.80
CA LEU A 14 23.52 -45.94 6.09
C LEU A 14 23.96 -44.72 6.91
N VAL A 15 24.84 -43.87 6.38
CA VAL A 15 25.14 -42.54 6.96
C VAL A 15 24.47 -41.48 6.11
N LEU A 16 23.59 -40.72 6.75
CA LEU A 16 22.72 -39.70 6.17
C LEU A 16 23.49 -38.50 5.61
N VAL A 17 23.08 -38.09 4.40
CA VAL A 17 23.45 -36.84 3.73
C VAL A 17 22.71 -35.68 4.40
N THR A 18 23.42 -34.74 5.02
CA THR A 18 22.84 -33.43 5.36
C THR A 18 23.09 -32.47 4.20
N ALA A 19 22.12 -32.37 3.28
CA ALA A 19 22.07 -31.30 2.30
C ALA A 19 21.66 -30.01 3.03
N GLY A 20 22.58 -29.04 3.10
CA GLY A 20 22.27 -27.69 3.55
C GLY A 20 21.28 -27.04 2.58
N ALA A 21 20.06 -26.79 3.05
CA ALA A 21 19.06 -26.08 2.28
C ALA A 21 19.53 -24.62 2.10
N LEU A 22 19.88 -24.26 0.86
CA LEU A 22 19.92 -22.86 0.44
C LEU A 22 18.50 -22.30 0.56
N GLY A 23 18.26 -21.47 1.56
CA GLY A 23 17.05 -20.66 1.66
C GLY A 23 16.97 -19.72 0.46
N LEU A 24 16.05 -20.01 -0.46
CA LEU A 24 15.66 -19.08 -1.51
C LEU A 24 14.94 -17.91 -0.83
N ALA A 25 15.64 -16.80 -0.64
CA ALA A 25 15.02 -15.52 -0.34
C ALA A 25 14.12 -15.16 -1.53
N GLY A 26 12.81 -15.32 -1.36
CA GLY A 26 11.83 -14.88 -2.34
C GLY A 26 11.93 -13.37 -2.49
N ALA A 27 12.48 -12.90 -3.61
CA ALA A 27 12.37 -11.51 -4.01
C ALA A 27 10.89 -11.24 -4.30
N THR A 28 10.20 -10.54 -3.40
CA THR A 28 8.88 -9.97 -3.69
C THR A 28 9.04 -9.05 -4.90
N PRO A 29 8.19 -9.13 -5.94
CA PRO A 29 8.24 -8.18 -7.03
C PRO A 29 8.05 -6.78 -6.43
N ALA A 30 9.08 -5.94 -6.52
CA ALA A 30 8.96 -4.53 -6.23
C ALA A 30 8.02 -3.97 -7.30
N VAL A 31 6.84 -3.48 -6.88
CA VAL A 31 5.99 -2.68 -7.75
C VAL A 31 6.85 -1.50 -8.18
N ALA A 32 7.20 -1.43 -9.46
CA ALA A 32 8.03 -0.36 -9.96
C ALA A 32 7.33 0.97 -9.65
N ALA A 33 8.03 1.88 -8.98
CA ALA A 33 7.47 3.17 -8.64
C ALA A 33 7.02 3.87 -9.93
N ALA A 34 5.80 4.40 -9.93
CA ALA A 34 5.32 5.22 -11.02
C ALA A 34 6.26 6.42 -11.20
N THR A 35 6.66 6.69 -12.44
CA THR A 35 7.56 7.81 -12.75
C THR A 35 7.03 8.58 -13.95
N GLY A 36 7.39 9.85 -14.01
CA GLY A 36 7.04 10.73 -15.11
C GLY A 36 8.12 11.75 -15.38
N THR A 37 8.05 12.37 -16.55
CA THR A 37 8.93 13.51 -16.92
C THR A 37 8.09 14.76 -17.06
N VAL A 38 8.43 15.82 -16.33
CA VAL A 38 7.75 17.11 -16.42
C VAL A 38 7.97 17.71 -17.81
N LYS A 39 6.88 18.12 -18.46
CA LYS A 39 6.84 18.75 -19.79
C LYS A 39 6.10 20.07 -19.70
N THR A 40 6.82 21.18 -19.80
CA THR A 40 6.27 22.53 -19.91
C THR A 40 6.75 23.20 -21.21
N ALA A 41 6.26 24.41 -21.48
CA ALA A 41 6.73 25.23 -22.60
C ALA A 41 8.11 25.89 -22.37
N GLY A 42 8.77 25.61 -21.24
CA GLY A 42 10.08 26.17 -20.88
C GLY A 42 10.14 26.62 -19.42
N ASP A 43 9.05 27.21 -18.92
CA ASP A 43 8.97 27.70 -17.54
C ASP A 43 8.82 26.56 -16.52
N PRO A 44 9.31 26.73 -15.27
CA PRO A 44 9.05 25.78 -14.19
C PRO A 44 7.56 25.62 -13.89
N LEU A 45 7.14 24.39 -13.61
CA LEU A 45 5.77 24.08 -13.18
C LEU A 45 5.60 24.31 -11.69
N ASN A 46 4.49 24.93 -11.29
CA ASN A 46 4.13 25.09 -9.88
C ASN A 46 3.71 23.75 -9.26
N VAL A 47 4.34 23.40 -8.15
CA VAL A 47 3.93 22.31 -7.25
C VAL A 47 2.97 22.89 -6.23
N ARG A 48 1.80 22.27 -6.05
CA ARG A 48 0.71 22.80 -5.26
C ARG A 48 0.43 21.96 -4.03
N ARG A 49 -0.01 22.61 -2.95
CA ARG A 49 -0.32 21.92 -1.69
C ARG A 49 -1.49 20.93 -1.79
N ALA A 50 -2.40 21.15 -2.73
CA ALA A 50 -3.58 20.33 -3.00
C ALA A 50 -3.81 20.23 -4.53
N PRO A 51 -4.59 19.26 -5.03
CA PRO A 51 -4.87 19.04 -6.46
C PRO A 51 -5.84 20.10 -7.02
N SER A 52 -5.46 21.38 -6.95
CA SER A 52 -6.26 22.49 -7.44
C SER A 52 -5.41 23.67 -7.87
N THR A 53 -5.79 24.33 -8.96
CA THR A 53 -5.10 25.53 -9.47
C THR A 53 -5.21 26.75 -8.55
N SER A 54 -6.18 26.79 -7.64
CA SER A 54 -6.31 27.83 -6.61
C SER A 54 -5.50 27.54 -5.35
N SER A 55 -4.98 26.31 -5.20
CA SER A 55 -4.13 25.94 -4.06
C SER A 55 -2.80 26.68 -4.11
N THR A 56 -2.30 27.04 -2.92
CA THR A 56 -0.97 27.62 -2.71
C THR A 56 0.10 26.80 -3.43
N ALA A 57 0.95 27.49 -4.20
CA ALA A 57 2.17 26.93 -4.74
C ALA A 57 3.21 26.82 -3.62
N VAL A 58 3.72 25.61 -3.39
CA VAL A 58 4.66 25.29 -2.31
C VAL A 58 6.10 25.14 -2.82
N ARG A 59 6.25 24.87 -4.12
CA ARG A 59 7.54 24.72 -4.81
C ARG A 59 7.34 24.90 -6.32
N THR A 60 8.43 24.87 -7.07
CA THR A 60 8.43 24.71 -8.52
C THR A 60 9.26 23.49 -8.92
N VAL A 61 8.96 22.89 -10.07
CA VAL A 61 9.73 21.81 -10.68
C VAL A 61 10.10 22.20 -12.11
N ALA A 62 11.37 21.98 -12.48
CA ALA A 62 11.89 22.38 -13.79
C ALA A 62 11.31 21.54 -14.93
N ASN A 63 11.24 22.12 -16.12
CA ASN A 63 10.97 21.37 -17.35
C ASN A 63 12.01 20.26 -17.54
N GLY A 64 11.58 19.08 -17.99
CA GLY A 64 12.44 17.91 -18.21
C GLY A 64 12.87 17.19 -16.93
N ALA A 65 12.48 17.66 -15.74
CA ALA A 65 12.76 16.95 -14.50
C ALA A 65 12.01 15.60 -14.47
N SER A 66 12.69 14.55 -14.02
CA SER A 66 12.05 13.28 -13.70
C SER A 66 11.47 13.34 -12.29
N VAL A 67 10.25 12.83 -12.13
CA VAL A 67 9.52 12.79 -10.87
C VAL A 67 9.06 11.36 -10.58
N THR A 68 9.09 10.99 -9.31
CA THR A 68 8.44 9.78 -8.81
C THR A 68 7.06 10.15 -8.33
N ILE A 69 6.05 9.45 -8.86
CA ILE A 69 4.64 9.63 -8.55
C ILE A 69 4.29 8.57 -7.52
N ASP A 70 3.84 9.00 -6.35
CA ASP A 70 3.41 8.09 -5.29
C ASP A 70 1.96 7.66 -5.49
N CYS A 71 1.13 8.61 -5.90
CA CYS A 71 -0.30 8.41 -6.11
C CYS A 71 -0.86 9.47 -7.07
N GLN A 72 -2.07 9.24 -7.56
CA GLN A 72 -2.81 10.16 -8.41
C GLN A 72 -4.22 10.43 -7.87
N THR A 73 -4.75 11.62 -8.08
CA THR A 73 -6.12 11.97 -7.64
C THR A 73 -6.79 12.93 -8.60
N ILE A 74 -8.11 13.08 -8.46
CA ILE A 74 -8.90 14.00 -9.25
C ILE A 74 -8.91 15.38 -8.59
N GLY A 75 -8.70 16.41 -9.41
CA GLY A 75 -8.63 17.79 -8.99
C GLY A 75 -9.23 18.76 -10.01
N THR A 76 -8.83 20.03 -9.91
CA THR A 76 -9.24 21.05 -10.88
C THR A 76 -8.74 20.66 -12.29
N SER A 77 -9.58 20.85 -13.31
CA SER A 77 -9.20 20.62 -14.72
C SER A 77 -8.10 21.58 -15.15
N VAL A 78 -7.06 21.05 -15.80
CA VAL A 78 -5.90 21.79 -16.25
C VAL A 78 -5.58 21.41 -17.69
N ALA A 79 -5.40 22.42 -18.54
CA ALA A 79 -4.88 22.26 -19.89
C ALA A 79 -3.36 22.44 -19.87
N GLY A 80 -2.63 21.37 -20.18
CA GLY A 80 -1.17 21.36 -20.32
C GLY A 80 -0.72 20.87 -21.69
N PRO A 81 0.60 20.78 -21.93
CA PRO A 81 1.18 20.35 -23.21
C PRO A 81 0.79 18.92 -23.61
N LEU A 82 0.38 18.09 -22.66
CA LEU A 82 -0.03 16.70 -22.89
C LEU A 82 -1.55 16.54 -23.03
N GLY A 83 -2.30 17.64 -22.97
CA GLY A 83 -3.76 17.63 -23.07
C GLY A 83 -4.44 18.25 -21.85
N THR A 84 -5.77 18.15 -21.83
CA THR A 84 -6.58 18.60 -20.69
C THR A 84 -6.91 17.41 -19.81
N THR A 85 -6.63 17.51 -18.51
CA THR A 85 -6.89 16.43 -17.55
C THR A 85 -7.38 16.98 -16.22
N THR A 86 -8.07 16.14 -15.47
CA THR A 86 -8.39 16.36 -14.05
C THR A 86 -7.49 15.54 -13.13
N LEU A 87 -6.55 14.76 -13.66
CA LEU A 87 -5.59 13.99 -12.87
C LEU A 87 -4.46 14.89 -12.33
N TRP A 88 -4.09 14.61 -11.09
CA TRP A 88 -3.00 15.26 -10.36
C TRP A 88 -2.11 14.22 -9.70
N ASP A 89 -0.81 14.39 -9.85
CA ASP A 89 0.22 13.50 -9.32
C ASP A 89 0.77 14.05 -8.02
N TYR A 90 0.77 13.25 -6.95
CA TYR A 90 1.52 13.60 -5.76
C TYR A 90 2.98 13.17 -5.93
N VAL A 91 3.89 14.13 -5.69
CA VAL A 91 5.33 13.92 -5.80
C VAL A 91 5.97 14.15 -4.43
N PRO A 92 6.25 13.09 -3.65
CA PRO A 92 6.74 13.21 -2.27
C PRO A 92 8.02 14.02 -2.15
N ALA A 93 8.94 13.88 -3.11
CA ALA A 93 10.19 14.63 -3.14
C ALA A 93 10.00 16.14 -3.26
N LEU A 94 8.85 16.58 -3.79
CA LEU A 94 8.48 17.99 -3.93
C LEU A 94 7.51 18.44 -2.83
N GLY A 95 6.88 17.51 -2.12
CA GLY A 95 5.94 17.75 -1.03
C GLY A 95 4.60 18.32 -1.49
N GLY A 96 4.15 17.94 -2.69
CA GLY A 96 2.89 18.45 -3.24
C GLY A 96 2.49 17.82 -4.57
N TYR A 97 1.44 18.39 -5.15
CA TYR A 97 0.77 17.91 -6.35
C TYR A 97 1.18 18.72 -7.58
N ILE A 98 1.35 18.03 -8.70
CA ILE A 98 1.46 18.63 -10.04
C ILE A 98 0.37 18.06 -10.93
N SER A 99 -0.08 18.81 -11.93
CA SER A 99 -1.10 18.29 -12.86
C SER A 99 -0.47 17.31 -13.83
N ASP A 100 -1.13 16.17 -14.02
CA ASP A 100 -0.72 15.10 -14.95
C ASP A 100 -0.65 15.59 -16.41
N GLY A 101 -1.39 16.66 -16.76
CA GLY A 101 -1.30 17.32 -18.08
C GLY A 101 0.06 17.94 -18.40
N TYR A 102 0.96 17.98 -17.41
CA TYR A 102 2.36 18.40 -17.53
C TYR A 102 3.34 17.27 -17.22
N VAL A 103 2.91 16.02 -17.05
CA VAL A 103 3.78 14.90 -16.66
C VAL A 103 3.65 13.77 -17.68
N TYR A 104 4.72 13.54 -18.44
CA TYR A 104 4.75 12.45 -19.41
C TYR A 104 5.05 11.14 -18.69
N THR A 105 4.03 10.31 -18.53
CA THR A 105 4.08 8.97 -17.91
C THR A 105 4.02 7.84 -18.94
N GLY A 106 3.64 8.15 -20.18
CA GLY A 106 3.37 7.17 -21.23
C GLY A 106 1.93 6.62 -21.24
N SER A 107 1.04 7.14 -20.41
CA SER A 107 -0.38 6.75 -20.32
C SER A 107 -1.27 7.95 -20.01
N ASP A 108 -2.41 8.07 -20.69
CA ASP A 108 -3.45 9.06 -20.37
C ASP A 108 -4.39 8.56 -19.25
N GLN A 109 -4.19 7.33 -18.81
CA GLN A 109 -4.84 6.73 -17.66
C GLN A 109 -3.91 6.75 -16.46
N ARG A 110 -4.52 6.59 -15.29
CA ARG A 110 -3.83 6.46 -14.01
C ARG A 110 -2.77 5.34 -14.06
N ILE A 111 -1.57 5.65 -13.58
CA ILE A 111 -0.43 4.74 -13.45
C ILE A 111 0.03 4.50 -12.00
N ALA A 112 -0.50 5.26 -11.04
CA ALA A 112 -0.25 5.10 -9.61
C ALA A 112 -1.58 4.93 -8.83
N PRO A 113 -1.57 4.38 -7.61
CA PRO A 113 -2.78 4.27 -6.78
C PRO A 113 -3.45 5.63 -6.51
N ASP A 114 -4.67 5.61 -5.97
CA ASP A 114 -5.37 6.83 -5.58
C ASP A 114 -4.63 7.59 -4.46
N CYS A 115 -4.58 8.93 -4.53
CA CYS A 115 -3.95 9.67 -3.45
C CYS A 115 -4.71 9.56 -2.15
N GLY A 116 -3.94 9.11 -1.15
CA GLY A 116 -4.43 8.83 0.17
C GLY A 116 -5.42 7.67 0.19
N VAL A 117 -5.17 6.67 -0.65
CA VAL A 117 -5.30 5.27 -0.24
C VAL A 117 -3.92 4.71 0.09
N GLY A 118 -3.45 4.88 1.32
CA GLY A 118 -2.54 3.88 1.84
C GLY A 118 -3.35 2.61 2.08
N SER A 119 -2.76 1.48 1.73
CA SER A 119 -3.31 0.17 2.02
C SER A 119 -2.34 -0.57 2.91
N GLY A 120 -2.77 -0.90 4.13
CA GLY A 120 -2.07 -1.88 4.97
C GLY A 120 -2.76 -3.24 4.87
N SER A 121 -2.02 -4.32 5.13
CA SER A 121 -2.59 -5.66 5.15
C SER A 121 -1.93 -6.55 6.20
N ALA A 122 -2.75 -7.36 6.87
CA ALA A 122 -2.36 -8.30 7.92
C ALA A 122 -2.67 -9.75 7.54
N GLU A 123 -1.88 -10.67 8.10
CA GLU A 123 -1.94 -12.11 7.81
C GLU A 123 -1.95 -12.45 6.31
N CYS A 124 -0.96 -11.92 5.58
CA CYS A 124 -0.77 -12.27 4.18
C CYS A 124 -0.04 -13.61 4.04
N SER A 125 -0.75 -14.63 3.57
CA SER A 125 -0.17 -15.91 3.14
C SER A 125 -0.26 -16.04 1.63
N THR A 126 0.84 -16.41 0.96
CA THR A 126 0.91 -16.72 -0.50
C THR A 126 0.01 -15.85 -1.41
N GLY A 127 -0.08 -14.54 -1.13
CA GLY A 127 -0.84 -13.58 -1.95
C GLY A 127 -2.29 -13.30 -1.55
N VAL A 128 -2.82 -13.89 -0.48
CA VAL A 128 -4.13 -13.55 0.10
C VAL A 128 -3.92 -13.06 1.53
N CYS A 129 -4.47 -11.91 1.86
CA CYS A 129 -4.37 -11.32 3.20
C CYS A 129 -5.73 -11.39 3.88
N ALA A 130 -5.79 -11.92 5.10
CA ALA A 130 -7.04 -12.04 5.85
C ALA A 130 -7.65 -10.67 6.19
N GLY A 131 -6.80 -9.66 6.44
CA GLY A 131 -7.25 -8.29 6.66
C GLY A 131 -6.57 -7.28 5.75
N GLU A 132 -7.36 -6.37 5.18
CA GLU A 132 -6.90 -5.21 4.41
C GLU A 132 -7.56 -3.93 4.94
N GLY A 133 -6.79 -2.86 5.07
CA GLY A 133 -7.27 -1.56 5.51
C GLY A 133 -6.79 -0.47 4.57
N GLN A 134 -7.72 0.30 4.02
CA GLN A 134 -7.46 1.42 3.13
C GLN A 134 -7.92 2.72 3.79
N PHE A 135 -7.08 3.74 3.81
CA PHE A 135 -7.55 5.09 4.14
C PHE A 135 -8.15 5.73 2.88
N ARG A 136 -9.15 6.59 3.01
CA ARG A 136 -9.63 7.45 1.91
C ARG A 136 -9.45 8.89 2.34
N SER A 137 -8.50 9.55 1.71
CA SER A 137 -8.07 10.89 2.08
C SER A 137 -9.07 12.00 1.81
N SER A 138 -9.94 11.85 0.80
CA SER A 138 -10.91 12.88 0.39
C SER A 138 -11.94 13.22 1.46
N ASP A 139 -12.32 12.24 2.27
CA ASP A 139 -13.36 12.34 3.31
C ASP A 139 -12.89 11.83 4.68
N ALA A 140 -11.64 11.37 4.79
CA ALA A 140 -11.06 10.76 5.98
C ALA A 140 -11.84 9.52 6.46
N HIS A 141 -12.00 8.54 5.57
CA HIS A 141 -12.60 7.26 5.90
C HIS A 141 -11.55 6.15 5.99
N PHE A 142 -11.81 5.11 6.78
CA PHE A 142 -11.16 3.82 6.61
C PHE A 142 -12.12 2.82 6.00
N LEU A 143 -11.69 2.18 4.92
CA LEU A 143 -12.29 0.98 4.38
C LEU A 143 -11.53 -0.21 4.93
N VAL A 144 -12.20 -1.04 5.71
CA VAL A 144 -11.61 -2.22 6.32
C VAL A 144 -12.29 -3.42 5.71
N TYR A 145 -11.50 -4.31 5.13
CA TYR A 145 -11.95 -5.53 4.48
C TYR A 145 -11.43 -6.72 5.26
N ASP A 146 -12.37 -7.50 5.75
CA ASP A 146 -12.15 -8.87 6.19
C ASP A 146 -12.28 -9.75 4.94
N LYS A 147 -11.18 -10.30 4.43
CA LYS A 147 -11.14 -10.96 3.12
C LYS A 147 -11.31 -12.48 3.23
N ASP A 148 -11.02 -13.04 4.41
CA ASP A 148 -11.05 -14.47 4.67
C ASP A 148 -12.11 -14.79 5.72
N ALA A 149 -12.95 -15.79 5.45
CA ALA A 149 -13.98 -16.25 6.38
C ALA A 149 -13.40 -17.29 7.35
N ASP A 150 -12.43 -16.88 8.16
CA ASP A 150 -11.66 -17.74 9.07
C ASP A 150 -12.10 -17.60 10.55
N GLY A 151 -13.14 -16.80 10.81
CA GLY A 151 -13.63 -16.51 12.15
C GLY A 151 -12.78 -15.46 12.91
N LYS A 152 -11.75 -14.90 12.28
CA LYS A 152 -11.06 -13.70 12.77
C LYS A 152 -11.75 -12.46 12.22
N SER A 153 -11.17 -11.30 12.37
CA SER A 153 -11.73 -10.08 11.82
C SER A 153 -10.63 -9.09 11.50
N ALA A 154 -10.84 -8.29 10.45
CA ALA A 154 -9.90 -7.25 10.07
C ALA A 154 -10.11 -5.96 10.89
N VAL A 155 -9.03 -5.46 11.48
CA VAL A 155 -9.04 -4.25 12.31
C VAL A 155 -7.96 -3.28 11.81
N VAL A 156 -8.36 -2.04 11.56
CA VAL A 156 -7.41 -0.92 11.44
C VAL A 156 -7.23 -0.31 12.81
N ALA A 157 -5.99 -0.28 13.30
CA ALA A 157 -5.57 0.48 14.47
C ALA A 157 -4.86 1.75 14.00
N TYR A 158 -5.37 2.94 14.36
CA TYR A 158 -4.85 4.22 13.86
C TYR A 158 -4.56 5.24 14.97
N TRP A 159 -3.62 6.12 14.67
CA TRP A 159 -3.15 7.22 15.51
C TRP A 159 -3.24 8.52 14.73
N LEU A 160 -3.78 9.55 15.38
CA LEU A 160 -3.85 10.89 14.83
C LEU A 160 -2.51 11.62 15.01
N LYS A 161 -2.34 12.71 14.27
CA LYS A 161 -1.23 13.64 14.45
C LYS A 161 -1.05 14.01 15.93
N GLY A 162 0.17 13.86 16.43
CA GLY A 162 0.51 14.05 17.84
C GLY A 162 0.45 12.78 18.69
N GLY A 163 0.11 11.63 18.09
CA GLY A 163 0.20 10.32 18.74
C GLY A 163 -1.05 9.86 19.50
N ALA A 164 -2.17 10.59 19.38
CA ALA A 164 -3.43 10.18 20.00
C ALA A 164 -3.94 8.88 19.35
N GLY A 165 -4.18 7.84 20.15
CA GLY A 165 -4.62 6.51 19.72
C GLY A 165 -4.03 5.38 20.60
N PRO A 166 -4.15 4.10 20.20
CA PRO A 166 -4.83 3.65 19.00
C PRO A 166 -6.34 3.82 19.10
N PHE A 167 -6.94 4.30 18.02
CA PHE A 167 -8.35 4.18 17.73
C PHE A 167 -8.56 3.02 16.75
N TYR A 168 -9.79 2.52 16.65
CA TYR A 168 -10.08 1.32 15.86
C TYR A 168 -11.21 1.54 14.85
N VAL A 169 -11.02 0.99 13.65
CA VAL A 169 -12.09 0.72 12.68
C VAL A 169 -12.10 -0.77 12.40
N TRP A 170 -13.27 -1.39 12.46
CA TRP A 170 -13.37 -2.83 12.52
C TRP A 170 -14.43 -3.35 11.54
N ALA A 171 -14.03 -4.24 10.64
CA ALA A 171 -14.93 -5.15 9.92
C ALA A 171 -15.11 -6.43 10.73
N SER A 172 -16.15 -6.48 11.57
CA SER A 172 -16.39 -7.60 12.49
C SER A 172 -17.12 -8.76 11.82
N GLY A 173 -16.86 -9.99 12.31
CA GLY A 173 -17.72 -11.15 12.08
C GLY A 173 -17.07 -12.32 11.35
N GLY A 174 -15.85 -12.16 10.80
CA GLY A 174 -15.07 -13.26 10.23
C GLY A 174 -15.75 -13.94 9.06
N ASN A 175 -16.48 -13.16 8.26
CA ASN A 175 -17.40 -13.67 7.26
C ASN A 175 -17.20 -13.02 5.88
N GLY A 176 -16.01 -12.43 5.64
CA GLY A 176 -15.74 -11.75 4.38
C GLY A 176 -16.41 -10.38 4.28
N THR A 177 -16.53 -9.64 5.40
CA THR A 177 -17.28 -8.37 5.46
C THR A 177 -16.38 -7.17 5.16
N HIS A 178 -17.00 -6.01 4.91
CA HIS A 178 -16.26 -4.75 4.86
C HIS A 178 -17.01 -3.64 5.59
N VAL A 179 -16.25 -2.66 6.06
CA VAL A 179 -16.77 -1.46 6.71
C VAL A 179 -16.13 -0.25 6.08
N ASP A 180 -16.93 0.75 5.74
CA ASP A 180 -16.49 2.10 5.37
C ASP A 180 -16.86 3.04 6.53
N LYS A 181 -15.85 3.61 7.19
CA LYS A 181 -16.04 4.39 8.43
C LYS A 181 -15.29 5.71 8.41
N ALA A 182 -16.04 6.80 8.55
CA ALA A 182 -15.50 8.13 8.82
C ALA A 182 -14.69 8.15 10.12
N VAL A 183 -13.51 8.77 10.08
CA VAL A 183 -12.63 8.97 11.24
C VAL A 183 -12.30 10.45 11.44
N PRO A 184 -12.03 10.88 12.69
CA PRO A 184 -11.82 12.29 13.01
C PRO A 184 -10.40 12.77 12.65
N VAL A 185 -9.94 12.52 11.41
CA VAL A 185 -8.68 13.05 10.89
C VAL A 185 -8.98 14.41 10.26
N ALA A 186 -8.42 15.48 10.84
CA ALA A 186 -8.62 16.82 10.32
C ALA A 186 -8.05 16.96 8.90
N LYS A 187 -8.79 17.68 8.03
CA LYS A 187 -8.30 18.08 6.71
C LYS A 187 -6.95 18.77 6.82
N GLY A 188 -5.99 18.32 6.03
CA GLY A 188 -4.62 18.83 6.05
C GLY A 188 -3.72 18.25 7.14
N SER A 189 -4.14 17.16 7.80
CA SER A 189 -3.39 16.43 8.82
C SER A 189 -3.04 15.02 8.36
N TRP A 190 -2.11 14.37 9.07
CA TRP A 190 -1.73 12.98 8.84
C TRP A 190 -2.39 12.02 9.84
N VAL A 191 -2.48 10.77 9.42
CA VAL A 191 -2.90 9.61 10.22
C VAL A 191 -1.88 8.49 10.02
N TYR A 192 -1.47 7.86 11.11
CA TYR A 192 -0.64 6.65 11.07
C TYR A 192 -1.52 5.46 11.43
N TYR A 193 -1.42 4.33 10.74
CA TYR A 193 -2.22 3.16 11.07
C TYR A 193 -1.53 1.85 10.72
N LYS A 194 -2.02 0.79 11.35
CA LYS A 194 -1.68 -0.60 11.11
C LYS A 194 -2.96 -1.36 10.84
N VAL A 195 -2.85 -2.41 10.05
CA VAL A 195 -3.92 -3.38 9.86
C VAL A 195 -3.54 -4.60 10.67
N CYS A 196 -4.48 -5.17 11.40
CA CYS A 196 -4.31 -6.37 12.19
C CYS A 196 -5.47 -7.30 11.91
N VAL A 197 -5.30 -8.58 12.20
CA VAL A 197 -6.45 -9.42 12.48
C VAL A 197 -6.74 -9.35 13.98
N ALA A 198 -7.96 -9.68 14.38
CA ALA A 198 -8.32 -9.84 15.77
C ALA A 198 -9.32 -10.98 15.93
N ASN A 199 -9.47 -11.46 17.16
CA ASN A 199 -10.59 -12.32 17.50
C ASN A 199 -11.94 -11.61 17.21
N ALA A 200 -12.98 -12.38 16.88
CA ALA A 200 -14.32 -11.83 16.59
C ALA A 200 -15.05 -11.23 17.81
N ALA A 201 -14.37 -11.02 18.95
CA ALA A 201 -14.95 -10.61 20.22
C ALA A 201 -14.93 -9.08 20.38
N ALA A 202 -15.97 -8.50 20.99
CA ALA A 202 -16.22 -7.05 21.08
C ALA A 202 -15.03 -6.18 21.59
N ASN A 203 -14.04 -6.78 22.24
CA ASN A 203 -12.75 -6.16 22.57
C ASN A 203 -11.64 -6.92 21.82
N PRO A 204 -11.16 -6.40 20.67
CA PRO A 204 -10.26 -7.12 19.80
C PRO A 204 -8.90 -7.30 20.46
N THR A 205 -8.44 -8.54 20.58
CA THR A 205 -7.01 -8.82 20.81
C THR A 205 -6.33 -8.79 19.45
N LEU A 206 -5.53 -7.75 19.21
CA LEU A 206 -4.86 -7.58 17.92
C LEU A 206 -3.78 -8.65 17.75
N GLU A 207 -3.80 -9.31 16.61
CA GLU A 207 -2.90 -10.37 16.23
C GLU A 207 -2.33 -10.07 14.82
N ALA A 208 -1.10 -10.53 14.58
CA ALA A 208 -0.43 -10.51 13.28
C ALA A 208 -0.58 -9.20 12.48
N CYS A 209 -0.31 -8.09 13.15
CA CYS A 209 -0.40 -6.76 12.55
C CYS A 209 0.64 -6.52 11.44
N SER A 210 0.23 -5.75 10.46
CA SER A 210 1.06 -5.17 9.43
C SER A 210 2.13 -4.24 10.00
N GLY A 211 3.12 -3.91 9.17
CA GLY A 211 3.88 -2.67 9.35
C GLY A 211 2.95 -1.46 9.36
N GLY A 212 3.38 -0.36 9.98
CA GLY A 212 2.56 0.85 10.00
C GLY A 212 2.81 1.76 8.81
N ILE A 213 1.74 2.40 8.35
CA ILE A 213 1.70 3.29 7.20
C ILE A 213 1.20 4.65 7.66
N THR A 214 1.67 5.73 7.03
CA THR A 214 1.18 7.09 7.29
C THR A 214 0.50 7.62 6.04
N ASP A 215 -0.73 8.10 6.21
CA ASP A 215 -1.54 8.75 5.19
C ASP A 215 -1.87 10.20 5.57
N TYR A 216 -2.41 10.94 4.60
CA TYR A 216 -2.79 12.34 4.76
C TYR A 216 -4.24 12.57 4.34
N ALA A 217 -5.00 13.34 5.11
CA ALA A 217 -6.36 13.76 4.74
C ALA A 217 -6.31 15.06 3.92
N ALA A 218 -6.86 15.03 2.70
CA ALA A 218 -6.74 16.09 1.69
C ALA A 218 -7.74 17.24 1.87
#